data_AF-A0A8X7TVX0-F1
#
_entry.id   AF-A0A8X7TVX0-F1
#
_cell.length_a   1.000
_cell.length_b   1.000
_cell.length_c   1.000
_cell.angle_alpha   90.00
_cell.angle_beta   90.00
_cell.angle_gamma   90.00
#
_symmetry.space_group_name_H-M   'P 1'
#
loop_
_entity.id
_entity.type
_entity.pdbx_description
1 polymer ?
#
loop_
_entity_poly.entity_id
_entity_poly.type
_entity_poly.pdbx_seq_one_letter_code
_entity_poly.pdbx_strand_id
1 'polypeptide(L)'
;MSREIVAWVNQMRREEKPEEVFDPLLRESGHEREMLRVLDIACMCVNQNPMKRPVIQQVEDRADWLNDVDAENTNWSNREEAEEETK
;
A
#
# COMPACT_ATOMS: atom_id res chain seq x y z
N MET A 1 10.88 -7.29 -21.38
CA MET A 1 11.34 -7.38 -19.97
C MET A 1 10.44 -6.65 -18.97
N SER A 2 9.72 -5.57 -19.29
CA SER A 2 8.88 -4.84 -18.33
C SER A 2 7.52 -5.47 -17.97
N ARG A 3 7.09 -6.54 -18.65
CA ARG A 3 5.78 -7.19 -18.39
C ARG A 3 5.80 -8.22 -17.27
N GLU A 4 6.99 -8.68 -16.86
CA GLU A 4 7.13 -9.74 -15.85
C GLU A 4 6.74 -9.24 -14.45
N ILE A 5 7.15 -8.02 -14.08
CA ILE A 5 6.89 -7.51 -12.73
C ILE A 5 5.39 -7.29 -12.49
N VAL A 6 4.67 -6.71 -13.45
CA VAL A 6 3.22 -6.49 -13.31
C VAL A 6 2.48 -7.81 -13.24
N ALA A 7 2.90 -8.82 -14.01
CA ALA A 7 2.30 -10.16 -13.95
C ALA A 7 2.55 -10.83 -12.58
N TRP A 8 3.80 -10.77 -12.08
CA TRP A 8 4.18 -11.30 -10.77
C TRP A 8 3.43 -10.62 -9.62
N VAL A 9 3.36 -9.29 -9.59
CA VAL A 9 2.62 -8.54 -8.56
C VAL A 9 1.13 -8.93 -8.55
N ASN A 10 0.51 -9.04 -9.73
CA ASN A 10 -0.88 -9.49 -9.81
C ASN A 10 -1.06 -10.94 -9.35
N GLN A 11 -0.07 -11.81 -9.56
CA GLN A 11 -0.08 -13.18 -9.04
C GLN A 11 -0.02 -13.18 -7.51
N MET A 12 0.91 -12.43 -6.90
CA MET A 12 1.03 -12.33 -5.45
C MET A 12 -0.27 -11.82 -4.79
N ARG A 13 -0.93 -10.84 -5.42
CA ARG A 13 -2.25 -10.36 -4.95
C ARG A 13 -3.35 -11.42 -5.04
N ARG A 14 -3.35 -12.26 -6.08
CA ARG A 14 -4.31 -13.37 -6.23
C ARG A 14 -4.08 -14.50 -5.24
N GLU A 15 -2.83 -14.69 -4.82
CA GLU A 15 -2.43 -15.65 -3.80
C GLU A 15 -2.61 -15.12 -2.37
N GLU A 16 -3.20 -13.94 -2.20
CA GLU A 16 -3.39 -13.28 -0.89
C GLU A 16 -2.06 -13.01 -0.17
N LYS A 17 -0.98 -12.78 -0.93
CA LYS A 17 0.36 -12.44 -0.43
C LYS A 17 0.89 -11.11 -0.96
N PRO A 18 0.12 -10.00 -0.89
CA PRO A 18 0.57 -8.69 -1.38
C PRO A 18 1.84 -8.18 -0.69
N GLU A 19 2.12 -8.62 0.53
CA GLU A 19 3.29 -8.26 1.33
C GLU A 19 4.63 -8.72 0.72
N GLU A 20 4.60 -9.79 -0.07
CA GLU A 20 5.78 -10.31 -0.75
C GLU A 20 6.27 -9.40 -1.88
N VAL A 21 5.42 -8.48 -2.32
CA VAL A 21 5.75 -7.48 -3.34
C VAL A 21 6.62 -6.36 -2.78
N PHE A 22 6.54 -6.11 -1.47
CA PHE A 22 7.25 -5.00 -0.84
C PHE A 22 8.72 -5.32 -0.60
N ASP A 23 9.53 -4.27 -0.71
CA ASP A 23 10.95 -4.33 -0.36
C ASP A 23 11.08 -4.83 1.10
N PRO A 24 11.90 -5.87 1.35
CA PRO A 24 12.14 -6.38 2.70
C PRO A 24 12.54 -5.30 3.71
N LEU A 25 13.24 -4.24 3.27
CA LEU A 25 13.65 -3.13 4.13
C LEU A 25 12.47 -2.26 4.61
N LEU A 26 11.29 -2.41 4.01
CA LEU A 26 10.08 -1.65 4.34
C LEU A 26 9.04 -2.46 5.12
N ARG A 27 9.25 -3.77 5.33
CA ARG A 27 8.28 -4.67 5.98
C ARG A 27 8.06 -4.45 7.48
N GLU A 28 8.94 -3.69 8.12
CA GLU A 28 8.87 -3.31 9.54
C GLU A 28 8.83 -1.79 9.69
N SER A 29 8.33 -1.09 8.67
CA SER A 29 8.29 0.36 8.67
C SER A 29 7.13 0.93 9.49
N GLY A 30 6.15 0.11 9.88
CA GLY A 30 4.91 0.55 10.53
C GLY A 30 3.92 1.19 9.56
N HIS A 31 4.19 1.14 8.25
CA HIS A 31 3.36 1.74 7.20
C HIS A 31 2.70 0.68 6.31
N GLU A 32 2.53 -0.55 6.81
CA GLU A 32 2.12 -1.69 6.01
C GLU A 32 0.73 -1.47 5.38
N ARG A 33 -0.17 -0.77 6.08
CA ARG A 33 -1.51 -0.45 5.57
C ARG A 33 -1.44 0.55 4.42
N GLU A 34 -0.61 1.57 4.56
CA GLU A 34 -0.36 2.62 3.57
C GLU A 34 0.29 2.02 2.33
N MET A 35 1.27 1.14 2.52
CA MET A 35 1.93 0.41 1.44
C MET A 35 0.94 -0.46 0.65
N LEU A 36 0.01 -1.15 1.32
CA LEU A 36 -1.08 -1.89 0.67
C LEU A 36 -2.02 -0.97 -0.12
N ARG A 37 -2.40 0.18 0.45
CA ARG A 37 -3.23 1.18 -0.25
C ARG A 37 -2.53 1.69 -1.53
N VAL A 38 -1.24 1.99 -1.46
CA VAL A 38 -0.44 2.41 -2.64
C VAL A 38 -0.36 1.29 -3.68
N LEU A 39 -0.16 0.05 -3.26
CA LEU A 39 -0.12 -1.10 -4.16
C LEU A 39 -1.43 -1.26 -4.95
N ASP A 40 -2.57 -1.04 -4.30
CA ASP A 40 -3.88 -1.09 -4.95
C ASP A 40 -4.03 -0.01 -6.02
N ILE A 41 -3.63 1.23 -5.73
CA ILE A 41 -3.61 2.34 -6.69
C ILE A 41 -2.69 2.01 -7.87
N ALA A 42 -1.47 1.52 -7.60
CA ALA A 42 -0.52 1.13 -8.63
C ALA A 42 -1.10 0.04 -9.55
N CYS A 43 -1.77 -0.97 -8.99
CA CYS A 43 -2.44 -2.03 -9.75
C CYS A 43 -3.56 -1.50 -10.66
N MET A 44 -4.31 -0.48 -10.22
CA MET A 44 -5.32 0.18 -11.06
C MET A 44 -4.67 0.89 -12.26
N CYS A 45 -3.55 1.59 -12.04
CA CYS A 45 -2.83 2.33 -13.08
C CYS A 45 -2.27 1.43 -14.19
N VAL A 46 -1.90 0.18 -13.85
CA VAL A 46 -1.33 -0.78 -14.80
C VAL A 46 -2.34 -1.81 -15.31
N ASN A 47 -3.64 -1.52 -15.22
CA ASN A 47 -4.67 -2.45 -15.69
C ASN A 47 -4.45 -2.83 -17.16
N GLN A 48 -4.61 -4.12 -17.48
CA GLN A 48 -4.46 -4.64 -18.84
C GLN A 48 -5.47 -3.99 -19.81
N ASN A 49 -6.68 -3.67 -19.33
CA ASN A 49 -7.67 -2.91 -20.08
C ASN A 49 -7.40 -1.41 -19.93
N PRO A 50 -6.99 -0.69 -20.99
CA PRO A 50 -6.72 0.75 -20.92
C PRO A 50 -7.92 1.57 -20.46
N MET A 51 -9.14 1.14 -20.78
CA MET A 51 -10.39 1.83 -20.39
C MET A 51 -10.68 1.72 -18.89
N LYS A 52 -10.03 0.80 -18.18
CA LYS A 52 -10.14 0.65 -16.72
C LYS A 52 -9.07 1.44 -15.96
N ARG A 53 -8.10 2.03 -16.66
CA ARG A 53 -7.06 2.83 -16.01
C ARG A 53 -7.66 4.17 -15.59
N PRO A 54 -7.42 4.63 -14.35
CA PRO A 54 -7.84 5.94 -13.91
C PRO A 54 -7.13 7.04 -14.71
N VAL A 55 -7.77 8.20 -14.85
CA VAL A 55 -7.08 9.43 -15.26
C VAL A 55 -6.23 9.94 -14.09
N ILE A 56 -5.20 10.75 -14.37
CA ILE A 56 -4.24 11.17 -13.35
C ILE A 56 -4.90 11.87 -12.14
N GLN A 57 -5.94 12.67 -12.37
CA GLN A 57 -6.69 13.34 -11.30
C GLN A 57 -7.33 12.33 -10.33
N GLN A 58 -7.86 11.22 -10.83
CA GLN A 58 -8.41 10.17 -9.96
C GLN A 58 -7.34 9.42 -9.17
N VAL A 59 -6.09 9.41 -9.66
CA VAL A 59 -4.95 8.86 -8.93
C VAL A 59 -4.55 9.81 -7.82
N GLU A 60 -4.48 11.11 -8.10
CA GLU A 60 -4.23 12.17 -7.12
C GLU A 60 -5.29 12.15 -6.01
N ASP A 61 -6.57 12.15 -6.36
CA ASP A 61 -7.68 12.09 -5.38
C ASP A 61 -7.59 10.84 -4.48
N ARG A 62 -7.17 9.70 -5.03
CA ARG A 62 -7.00 8.44 -4.26
C ARG A 62 -5.73 8.41 -3.43
N ALA A 63 -4.75 9.25 -3.76
CA ALA A 63 -3.45 9.32 -3.12
C ALA A 63 -3.35 10.52 -2.15
N ASP A 64 -4.40 11.33 -2.02
CA ASP A 64 -4.41 12.52 -1.15
C ASP A 64 -4.10 12.19 0.32
N TRP A 65 -4.55 11.03 0.80
CA TRP A 65 -4.25 10.54 2.15
C TRP A 65 -2.74 10.32 2.41
N LEU A 66 -1.90 10.24 1.36
CA LEU A 66 -0.45 10.13 1.55
C LEU A 66 0.14 11.35 2.26
N ASN A 67 -0.53 12.49 2.21
CA ASN A 67 -0.10 13.72 2.89
C ASN A 67 -0.20 13.61 4.42
N ASP A 68 -0.99 12.67 4.96
CA ASP A 68 -1.29 12.55 6.38
C ASP A 68 -0.69 11.27 7.03
N VAL A 69 0.16 10.55 6.30
CA VAL A 69 0.69 9.23 6.72
C VAL A 69 1.45 9.28 8.06
N ASP A 70 2.19 10.36 8.30
CA ASP A 70 2.93 10.55 9.55
C ASP A 70 2.02 10.86 10.75
N ALA A 71 0.79 11.34 10.50
CA ALA A 71 -0.16 11.74 11.54
C ALA A 71 -0.97 10.55 12.09
N GLU A 72 -1.18 9.48 11.30
CA GLU A 72 -1.89 8.27 11.75
C GLU A 72 -0.99 7.37 12.61
N ASN A 73 0.31 7.33 12.34
CA ASN A 73 1.24 6.40 13.01
C ASN A 73 1.58 6.81 14.45
N THR A 74 1.63 8.12 14.73
CA THR A 74 1.80 8.63 16.11
C THR A 74 0.65 8.21 17.03
N ASN A 75 -0.56 8.03 16.52
CA ASN A 75 -1.71 7.59 17.33
C ASN A 75 -1.71 6.08 17.64
N TRP A 76 -1.05 5.23 16.84
CA TRP A 76 -0.97 3.79 17.09
C TRP A 76 0.11 3.46 18.12
N SER A 77 1.30 4.08 18.02
CA SER A 77 2.35 3.95 19.04
C SER A 77 1.86 4.37 20.44
N ASN A 78 1.10 5.47 20.52
CA ASN A 78 0.51 5.94 21.79
C ASN A 78 -0.51 4.95 22.39
N ARG A 79 -1.13 4.10 21.56
CA ARG A 79 -2.18 3.17 21.98
C ARG A 79 -1.61 1.83 22.42
N GLU A 80 -0.48 1.40 21.85
CA GLU A 80 0.29 0.24 22.29
C GLU A 80 1.00 0.51 23.64
N GLU A 81 1.53 1.73 23.87
CA GLU A 81 2.09 2.13 25.17
C GLU A 81 1.02 2.11 26.29
N ALA A 82 -0.22 2.52 26.00
CA ALA A 82 -1.31 2.50 26.98
C ALA A 82 -1.80 1.09 27.35
N GLU A 83 -1.57 0.09 26.51
CA GLU A 83 -1.93 -1.31 26.75
C GLU A 83 -0.84 -2.08 27.53
N GLU A 84 0.40 -1.58 27.57
CA GLU A 84 1.50 -2.15 28.38
C GLU A 84 1.58 -1.61 29.81
N GLU A 85 1.09 -0.40 30.10
CA GLU A 85 1.07 0.18 31.46
C GLU A 85 -0.03 -0.38 32.38
N THR A 86 -0.91 -1.25 31.87
CA THR A 86 -1.98 -1.89 32.66
C THR A 86 -1.71 -3.35 33.04
N LYS A 87 -0.46 -3.81 32.91
CA LYS A 87 -0.05 -5.16 33.33
C LYS A 87 0.97 -5.18 34.46
#